data_AF-A0A7V1D221-F1
#
_entry.id   AF-A0A7V1D221-F1
#
_cell.length_a   1.000
_cell.length_b   1.000
_cell.length_c   1.000
_cell.angle_alpha   90.00
_cell.angle_beta   90.00
_cell.angle_gamma   90.00
#
_symmetry.space_group_name_H-M   'P 1'
#
loop_
_entity.id
_entity.type
_entity.pdbx_description
1 polymer ?
#
loop_
_entity_poly.entity_id
_entity_poly.type
_entity_poly.pdbx_seq_one_letter_code
_entity_poly.pdbx_strand_id
1 'polypeptide(L)'
;MMNTKLYKSVLDLAGELMNAAQQQDQASFEALYEQLKALCIEHENTEKDHPVQWETLADFTDEFADALLIYEKALAKATAINAKDYMSSIGYAMATMHIELGQTDAAISCLQAAQVSANKIPDKALKAEIAELLDTLK
;
A
#
# COMPACT_ATOMS: atom_id res chain seq x y z
N MET A 1 15.32 -1.13 -10.65
CA MET A 1 16.15 -0.44 -9.63
C MET A 1 15.45 0.86 -9.31
N MET A 2 15.19 1.18 -8.04
CA MET A 2 14.30 2.28 -7.66
C MET A 2 14.88 3.65 -8.07
N ASN A 3 14.07 4.48 -8.75
CA ASN A 3 14.46 5.84 -9.10
C ASN A 3 14.43 6.72 -7.85
N THR A 4 15.60 7.17 -7.39
CA THR A 4 15.75 7.92 -6.13
C THR A 4 15.03 9.27 -6.14
N LYS A 5 14.82 9.89 -7.30
CA LYS A 5 14.05 11.14 -7.40
C LYS A 5 12.56 10.90 -7.23
N LEU A 6 12.03 9.87 -7.90
CA LEU A 6 10.62 9.51 -7.79
C LEU A 6 10.27 9.09 -6.36
N TYR A 7 11.10 8.23 -5.75
CA TYR A 7 10.92 7.83 -4.35
C TYR A 7 10.87 9.04 -3.42
N LYS A 8 11.78 10.01 -3.61
CA LYS A 8 11.77 11.24 -2.84
C LYS A 8 10.48 12.03 -3.05
N SER A 9 10.02 12.20 -4.29
CA SER A 9 8.77 12.90 -4.59
C SER A 9 7.55 12.24 -3.94
N VAL A 10 7.47 10.91 -3.97
CA VAL A 10 6.40 10.15 -3.29
C VAL A 10 6.46 10.38 -1.77
N LEU A 11 7.65 10.30 -1.18
CA LEU A 11 7.84 10.50 0.26
C LEU A 11 7.53 11.94 0.70
N ASP A 12 7.95 12.93 -0.07
CA ASP A 12 7.67 14.34 0.20
C ASP A 12 6.15 14.60 0.16
N LEU A 13 5.45 14.09 -0.87
CA LEU A 13 3.99 14.18 -0.97
C LEU A 13 3.27 13.46 0.17
N ALA A 14 3.74 12.27 0.56
CA ALA A 14 3.18 11.53 1.69
C ALA A 14 3.29 12.32 3.01
N GLY A 15 4.43 12.97 3.24
CA GLY A 15 4.62 13.83 4.40
C GLY A 15 3.69 15.04 4.40
N GLU A 16 3.49 15.68 3.24
CA GLU A 16 2.57 16.81 3.08
C GLU A 16 1.11 16.38 3.25
N LEU A 17 0.71 15.22 2.72
CA LEU A 17 -0.62 14.63 2.90
C LEU A 17 -0.92 14.36 4.37
N MET A 18 0.03 13.75 5.09
CA MET A 18 -0.11 13.50 6.52
C MET A 18 -0.28 14.81 7.31
N ASN A 19 0.48 15.86 6.94
CA ASN A 19 0.37 17.17 7.57
C ASN A 19 -0.99 17.83 7.28
N ALA A 20 -1.47 17.80 6.04
CA ALA A 20 -2.78 18.32 5.67
C ALA A 20 -3.91 17.59 6.43
N ALA A 21 -3.84 16.26 6.52
CA ALA A 21 -4.79 15.46 7.30
C ALA A 21 -4.79 15.83 8.79
N GLN A 22 -3.60 16.00 9.40
CA GLN A 22 -3.46 16.43 10.80
C GLN A 22 -4.04 17.83 11.05
N GLN A 23 -3.93 18.74 10.09
CA GLN A 23 -4.49 20.09 10.17
C GLN A 23 -5.97 20.15 9.77
N GLN A 24 -6.57 19.02 9.38
CA GLN A 24 -7.92 18.95 8.80
C GLN A 24 -8.09 19.87 7.58
N ASP A 25 -6.99 20.11 6.84
CA ASP A 25 -6.98 20.92 5.62
C ASP A 25 -7.34 20.05 4.41
N GLN A 26 -8.64 19.81 4.26
CA GLN A 26 -9.19 18.98 3.19
C GLN A 26 -8.80 19.48 1.78
N ALA A 27 -8.76 20.79 1.58
CA ALA A 27 -8.44 21.36 0.26
C ALA A 27 -6.98 21.08 -0.13
N SER A 28 -6.05 21.25 0.81
CA SER A 28 -4.65 20.88 0.58
C SER A 28 -4.50 19.36 0.42
N PHE A 29 -5.20 18.56 1.22
CA PHE A 29 -5.17 17.11 1.10
C PHE A 29 -5.60 16.64 -0.30
N GLU A 30 -6.76 17.10 -0.78
CA GLU A 30 -7.27 16.76 -2.12
C GLU A 30 -6.29 17.18 -3.23
N ALA A 31 -5.73 18.38 -3.15
CA ALA A 31 -4.77 18.86 -4.13
C ALA A 31 -3.45 18.07 -4.14
N LEU A 32 -2.98 17.64 -2.96
CA LEU A 32 -1.78 16.79 -2.83
C LEU A 32 -2.04 15.36 -3.29
N TYR A 33 -3.23 14.83 -2.99
CA TYR A 33 -3.63 13.50 -3.41
C TYR A 33 -3.71 13.40 -4.94
N GLU A 34 -4.31 14.40 -5.60
CA GLU A 34 -4.35 14.45 -7.06
C GLU A 34 -2.94 14.61 -7.69
N GLN A 35 -2.02 15.32 -7.02
CA GLN A 35 -0.61 15.37 -7.45
C GLN A 35 0.07 14.00 -7.33
N LEU A 36 -0.12 13.28 -6.22
CA LEU A 36 0.41 11.93 -6.03
C LEU A 36 -0.17 10.97 -7.07
N LYS A 37 -1.47 11.04 -7.33
CA LYS A 37 -2.16 10.24 -8.35
C LYS A 37 -1.62 10.52 -9.75
N ALA A 38 -1.44 11.80 -10.11
CA ALA A 38 -0.86 12.19 -11.39
C ALA A 38 0.56 11.65 -11.54
N LEU A 39 1.39 11.73 -10.49
CA LEU A 39 2.74 11.17 -10.46
C LEU A 39 2.74 9.65 -10.69
N CYS A 40 1.79 8.92 -10.07
CA CYS A 40 1.64 7.49 -10.27
C CYS A 40 1.30 7.14 -11.73
N ILE A 41 0.35 7.86 -12.32
CA ILE A 41 -0.11 7.64 -13.70
C ILE A 41 0.97 8.03 -14.71
N GLU A 42 1.70 9.12 -14.50
CA GLU A 42 2.80 9.56 -15.38
C GLU A 42 3.87 8.48 -15.55
N HIS A 43 4.12 7.70 -14.50
CA HIS A 43 5.13 6.65 -14.51
C HIS A 43 4.59 5.25 -14.73
N GLU A 44 3.27 5.09 -14.88
CA GLU A 44 2.64 3.79 -15.12
C GLU A 44 3.20 3.15 -16.40
N ASN A 45 3.57 1.87 -16.32
CA ASN A 45 4.16 1.06 -17.39
C ASN A 45 5.50 1.58 -17.93
N THR A 46 6.16 2.49 -17.20
CA THR A 46 7.54 2.89 -17.47
C THR A 46 8.52 2.08 -16.63
N GLU A 47 9.82 2.20 -16.90
CA GLU A 47 10.87 1.62 -16.05
C GLU A 47 10.88 2.15 -14.60
N LYS A 48 10.18 3.26 -14.36
CA LYS A 48 10.04 3.90 -13.05
C LYS A 48 8.81 3.43 -12.27
N ASP A 49 7.94 2.64 -12.90
CA ASP A 49 6.72 2.10 -12.29
C ASP A 49 7.08 1.15 -11.14
N HIS A 50 7.01 1.66 -9.91
CA HIS A 50 7.45 0.98 -8.71
C HIS A 50 6.28 0.79 -7.75
N PRO A 51 6.16 -0.34 -7.03
CA PRO A 51 5.04 -0.59 -6.10
C PRO A 51 4.80 0.54 -5.10
N VAL A 52 5.87 1.14 -4.57
CA VAL A 52 5.80 2.21 -3.54
C VAL A 52 4.85 3.35 -3.91
N GLN A 53 4.80 3.80 -5.16
CA GLN A 53 3.96 4.95 -5.52
C GLN A 53 2.47 4.60 -5.41
N TRP A 54 2.12 3.37 -5.80
CA TRP A 54 0.75 2.87 -5.77
C TRP A 54 0.34 2.48 -4.35
N GLU A 55 1.23 1.86 -3.59
CA GLU A 55 1.00 1.58 -2.16
C GLU A 55 0.72 2.89 -1.41
N THR A 56 1.58 3.91 -1.56
CA THR A 56 1.36 5.21 -0.92
C THR A 56 0.08 5.89 -1.39
N LEU A 57 -0.28 5.81 -2.68
CA LEU A 57 -1.56 6.36 -3.14
C LEU A 57 -2.74 5.66 -2.46
N ALA A 58 -2.68 4.33 -2.31
CA ALA A 58 -3.71 3.56 -1.62
C ALA A 58 -3.78 3.88 -0.12
N ASP A 59 -2.64 4.08 0.56
CA ASP A 59 -2.56 4.50 1.97
C ASP A 59 -3.35 5.78 2.27
N PHE A 60 -3.41 6.70 1.29
CA PHE A 60 -4.12 7.98 1.41
C PHE A 60 -5.50 7.98 0.76
N THR A 61 -5.99 6.83 0.30
CA THR A 61 -7.34 6.70 -0.28
C THR A 61 -8.33 6.34 0.82
N ASP A 62 -9.35 7.20 1.03
CA ASP A 62 -10.31 7.06 2.13
C ASP A 62 -11.32 5.92 1.91
N GLU A 63 -11.81 5.76 0.68
CA GLU A 63 -12.76 4.69 0.35
C GLU A 63 -12.03 3.35 0.18
N PHE A 64 -12.32 2.39 1.06
CA PHE A 64 -11.65 1.08 1.06
C PHE A 64 -11.81 0.33 -0.27
N ALA A 65 -12.97 0.42 -0.93
CA ALA A 65 -13.16 -0.25 -2.22
C ALA A 65 -12.22 0.32 -3.29
N ASP A 66 -11.99 1.63 -3.31
CA ASP A 66 -11.08 2.28 -4.25
C ASP A 66 -9.62 2.02 -3.88
N ALA A 67 -9.30 2.07 -2.59
CA ALA A 67 -7.96 1.77 -2.07
C ALA A 67 -7.52 0.35 -2.44
N LEU A 68 -8.42 -0.64 -2.31
CA LEU A 68 -8.15 -2.03 -2.68
C LEU A 68 -7.76 -2.18 -4.16
N LEU A 69 -8.43 -1.48 -5.08
CA LEU A 69 -8.08 -1.50 -6.50
C LEU A 69 -6.67 -0.94 -6.75
N ILE A 70 -6.26 0.08 -5.99
CA ILE A 70 -4.93 0.67 -6.09
C ILE A 70 -3.89 -0.28 -5.47
N TYR A 71 -4.19 -0.92 -4.35
CA TYR A 71 -3.33 -1.94 -3.75
C TYR A 71 -3.14 -3.17 -4.64
N GLU A 72 -4.17 -3.62 -5.35
CA GLU A 72 -4.03 -4.69 -6.34
C GLU A 72 -3.02 -4.32 -7.42
N LYS A 73 -3.07 -3.06 -7.90
CA LYS A 73 -2.06 -2.54 -8.83
C LYS A 73 -0.66 -2.54 -8.19
N ALA A 74 -0.53 -2.03 -6.96
CA ALA A 74 0.73 -2.03 -6.21
C ALA A 74 1.30 -3.45 -6.07
N LEU A 75 0.46 -4.42 -5.69
CA LEU A 75 0.80 -5.81 -5.48
C LEU A 75 1.26 -6.47 -6.79
N ALA A 76 0.61 -6.16 -7.91
CA ALA A 76 1.02 -6.64 -9.22
C ALA A 76 2.44 -6.16 -9.58
N LYS A 77 2.76 -4.88 -9.32
CA LYS A 77 4.10 -4.33 -9.54
C LYS A 77 5.12 -4.95 -8.58
N ALA A 78 4.79 -5.09 -7.30
CA ALA A 78 5.65 -5.73 -6.29
C ALA A 78 5.97 -7.18 -6.66
N THR A 79 4.96 -7.93 -7.11
CA THR A 79 5.10 -9.32 -7.54
C THR A 79 6.00 -9.44 -8.77
N ALA A 80 5.83 -8.56 -9.75
CA ALA A 80 6.62 -8.58 -10.99
C ALA A 80 8.13 -8.41 -10.74
N ILE A 81 8.51 -7.63 -9.72
CA ILE A 81 9.92 -7.43 -9.33
C ILE A 81 10.33 -8.28 -8.12
N ASN A 82 9.45 -9.17 -7.64
CA ASN A 82 9.64 -10.04 -6.48
C ASN A 82 10.06 -9.29 -5.19
N ALA A 83 9.49 -8.10 -4.96
CA ALA A 83 9.79 -7.28 -3.78
C ALA A 83 8.95 -7.73 -2.57
N LYS A 84 9.55 -8.61 -1.76
CA LYS A 84 8.86 -9.32 -0.68
C LYS A 84 8.38 -8.44 0.46
N ASP A 85 9.11 -7.36 0.73
CA ASP A 85 8.73 -6.29 1.65
C ASP A 85 7.38 -5.70 1.25
N TYR A 86 7.28 -5.18 0.02
CA TYR A 86 6.03 -4.61 -0.51
C TYR A 86 4.91 -5.64 -0.61
N MET A 87 5.20 -6.85 -1.08
CA MET A 87 4.19 -7.91 -1.16
C MET A 87 3.59 -8.24 0.21
N SER A 88 4.39 -8.18 1.28
CA SER A 88 3.90 -8.42 2.64
C SER A 88 3.13 -7.24 3.23
N SER A 89 3.61 -6.00 3.08
CA SER A 89 2.93 -4.81 3.61
C SER A 89 1.60 -4.57 2.90
N ILE A 90 1.59 -4.62 1.57
CA ILE A 90 0.38 -4.47 0.75
C ILE A 90 -0.63 -5.55 1.11
N GLY A 91 -0.21 -6.82 1.20
CA GLY A 91 -1.11 -7.92 1.54
C GLY A 91 -1.73 -7.77 2.94
N TYR A 92 -0.97 -7.24 3.91
CA TYR A 92 -1.50 -6.94 5.23
C TYR A 92 -2.51 -5.78 5.20
N ALA A 93 -2.20 -4.67 4.51
CA ALA A 93 -3.11 -3.54 4.37
C ALA A 93 -4.42 -3.91 3.64
N MET A 94 -4.34 -4.69 2.57
CA MET A 94 -5.55 -5.20 1.89
C MET A 94 -6.39 -6.06 2.84
N ALA A 95 -5.75 -6.88 3.67
CA ALA A 95 -6.48 -7.73 4.60
C ALA A 95 -7.25 -6.93 5.66
N THR A 96 -6.63 -5.89 6.25
CA THR A 96 -7.31 -5.04 7.23
C THR A 96 -8.51 -4.34 6.61
N MET A 97 -8.39 -3.83 5.38
CA MET A 97 -9.50 -3.24 4.64
C MET A 97 -10.63 -4.25 4.33
N HIS A 98 -10.28 -5.47 3.92
CA HIS A 98 -11.27 -6.53 3.72
C HIS A 98 -12.03 -6.87 5.01
N ILE A 99 -11.39 -6.81 6.18
CA ILE A 99 -12.08 -7.00 7.47
C ILE A 99 -13.11 -5.89 7.71
N GLU A 100 -12.74 -4.62 7.50
CA GLU A 100 -13.65 -3.48 7.64
C GLU A 100 -14.86 -3.59 6.69
N LEU A 101 -14.65 -4.17 5.51
CA LEU A 101 -15.71 -4.46 4.55
C LEU A 101 -16.52 -5.74 4.85
N GLY A 102 -16.22 -6.47 5.94
CA GLY A 102 -16.89 -7.72 6.30
C GLY A 102 -16.54 -8.91 5.38
N GLN A 103 -15.46 -8.80 4.62
CA GLN A 103 -15.00 -9.78 3.63
C GLN A 103 -13.92 -10.71 4.21
N THR A 104 -14.26 -11.45 5.25
CA THR A 104 -13.30 -12.27 6.03
C THR A 104 -12.51 -13.26 5.17
N ASP A 105 -13.13 -13.93 4.19
CA ASP A 105 -12.43 -14.89 3.32
C ASP A 105 -11.34 -14.22 2.45
N ALA A 106 -11.62 -13.01 1.98
CA ALA A 106 -10.65 -12.22 1.22
C ALA A 106 -9.50 -11.77 2.13
N ALA A 107 -9.81 -11.31 3.35
CA ALA A 107 -8.81 -10.96 4.35
C ALA A 107 -7.86 -12.12 4.68
N ILE A 108 -8.40 -13.33 4.91
CA ILE A 108 -7.61 -14.53 5.18
C ILE A 108 -6.69 -14.86 3.98
N SER A 109 -7.21 -14.77 2.76
CA SER A 109 -6.44 -15.02 1.55
C SER A 109 -5.27 -14.03 1.41
N CYS A 110 -5.52 -12.75 1.66
CA CYS A 110 -4.50 -11.70 1.69
C CYS A 110 -3.43 -11.97 2.76
N LEU A 111 -3.82 -12.33 3.99
CA LEU A 111 -2.89 -12.62 5.08
C LEU A 111 -2.03 -13.85 4.81
N GLN A 112 -2.59 -14.90 4.22
CA GLN A 112 -1.81 -16.08 3.83
C GLN A 112 -0.75 -15.74 2.79
N ALA A 113 -1.11 -14.95 1.77
CA ALA A 113 -0.16 -14.48 0.76
C ALA A 113 0.91 -13.54 1.37
N ALA A 114 0.49 -12.64 2.26
CA ALA A 114 1.38 -11.74 3.00
C ALA A 114 2.37 -12.54 3.86
N GLN A 115 1.91 -13.57 4.57
CA GLN A 115 2.74 -14.43 5.43
C GLN A 115 3.83 -15.15 4.63
N VAL A 116 3.50 -15.68 3.45
CA VAL A 116 4.47 -16.35 2.57
C VAL A 116 5.59 -15.38 2.15
N SER A 117 5.23 -14.13 1.83
CA SER A 117 6.18 -13.08 1.47
C SER A 117 7.00 -12.61 2.67
N ALA A 118 6.33 -12.37 3.81
CA ALA A 118 6.93 -11.89 5.05
C ALA A 118 8.01 -12.86 5.56
N ASN A 119 7.84 -14.18 5.39
CA ASN A 119 8.86 -15.18 5.73
C ASN A 119 10.23 -14.95 5.07
N LYS A 120 10.31 -14.13 4.02
CA LYS A 120 11.54 -13.81 3.29
C LYS A 120 12.17 -12.48 3.67
N ILE A 121 11.57 -11.69 4.55
CA ILE A 121 12.10 -10.39 5.01
C ILE A 121 12.53 -10.45 6.48
N PRO A 122 13.38 -9.53 6.95
CA PRO A 122 13.82 -9.52 8.35
C PRO A 122 12.81 -8.90 9.32
N ASP A 123 11.77 -8.22 8.84
CA ASP A 123 10.78 -7.54 9.67
C ASP A 123 10.02 -8.56 10.55
N LYS A 124 10.27 -8.50 11.86
CA LYS A 124 9.63 -9.39 12.84
C LYS A 124 8.29 -8.84 13.32
N ALA A 125 8.10 -7.53 13.30
CA ALA A 125 6.87 -6.89 13.74
C ALA A 125 5.75 -7.24 12.75
N LEU A 126 5.97 -6.98 11.46
CA LEU A 126 4.99 -7.30 10.42
C LEU A 126 4.66 -8.81 10.38
N LYS A 127 5.65 -9.68 10.59
CA LYS A 127 5.40 -11.13 10.70
C LYS A 127 4.47 -11.50 11.85
N ALA A 128 4.66 -10.87 13.01
CA ALA A 128 3.84 -11.11 14.18
C ALA A 128 2.41 -10.59 13.93
N GLU A 129 2.27 -9.36 13.43
CA GLU A 129 0.98 -8.75 13.09
C GLU A 129 0.19 -9.61 12.09
N ILE A 130 0.82 -10.08 11.01
CA ILE A 130 0.17 -10.98 10.05
C ILE A 130 -0.26 -12.29 10.72
N ALA A 131 0.60 -12.89 11.54
CA ALA A 131 0.29 -14.17 12.18
C ALA A 131 -0.83 -14.05 13.22
N GLU A 132 -0.81 -13.00 14.04
CA GLU A 132 -1.83 -12.71 15.04
C GLU A 132 -3.17 -12.41 14.38
N LEU A 133 -3.20 -11.53 13.37
CA LEU A 133 -4.44 -11.22 12.66
C LEU A 133 -5.00 -12.44 11.92
N LEU A 134 -4.16 -13.31 11.38
CA LEU A 134 -4.61 -14.55 10.75
C LEU A 134 -5.16 -15.56 11.77
N ASP A 135 -4.74 -15.51 13.03
CA ASP A 135 -5.26 -16.38 14.10
C ASP A 135 -6.62 -15.90 14.61
N THR A 136 -6.85 -14.59 14.67
CA THR A 136 -8.13 -14.02 15.13
C THR A 136 -9.30 -14.24 14.16
N LEU A 137 -9.02 -14.52 12.88
CA LEU A 137 -10.03 -14.73 11.84
C LEU A 137 -10.38 -16.21 11.60
N LYS A 138 -9.75 -17.15 12.31
CA LYS A 138 -9.96 -18.60 12.15
C LYS A 138 -10.99 -19.18 13.11
#